data_AF-A0AA40BMQ4-F1
#
_entry.id   AF-A0AA40BMQ4-F1
#
_cell.length_a   1.000
_cell.length_b   1.000
_cell.length_c   1.000
_cell.angle_alpha   90.00
_cell.angle_beta   90.00
_cell.angle_gamma   90.00
#
_symmetry.space_group_name_H-M   'P 1'
#
loop_
_entity.id
_entity.type
_entity.pdbx_description
1 polymer ?
#
loop_
_entity_poly.entity_id
_entity_poly.type
_entity_poly.pdbx_seq_one_letter_code
_entity_poly.pdbx_strand_id
1 'polypeptide(L)' 'MRAFFVNGLGLEEIGEKEFVARLKEERVRWHPDKIQQKLGGSDTVDPKVMKDVTAVFQVVDGLWGEMRKNMGK' A
#
# COMPACT_ATOMS: atom_id res chain seq x y z
N MET A 1 -13.80 -7.80 3.86
CA MET A 1 -12.78 -6.74 3.63
C MET A 1 -11.62 -7.19 2.75
N ARG A 2 -11.08 -8.43 2.89
CA ARG A 2 -10.03 -8.97 1.99
C ARG A 2 -10.43 -9.09 0.51
N ALA A 3 -11.67 -9.47 0.22
CA ALA A 3 -12.15 -9.67 -1.16
C ALA A 3 -12.08 -8.41 -2.05
N PHE A 4 -12.15 -7.22 -1.46
CA PHE A 4 -12.20 -5.96 -2.21
C PHE A 4 -10.83 -5.59 -2.83
N PHE A 5 -9.74 -5.81 -2.09
CA PHE A 5 -8.39 -5.60 -2.59
C PHE A 5 -7.95 -6.69 -3.59
N VAL A 6 -8.49 -7.91 -3.45
CA VAL A 6 -8.21 -9.03 -4.35
C VAL A 6 -8.93 -8.87 -5.70
N ASN A 7 -10.21 -8.47 -5.69
CA ASN A 7 -10.95 -8.21 -6.93
C ASN A 7 -10.59 -6.88 -7.59
N GLY A 8 -10.34 -5.82 -6.82
CA GLY A 8 -10.09 -4.47 -7.36
C GLY A 8 -8.74 -4.28 -8.06
N LEU A 9 -7.83 -5.25 -7.91
CA LEU A 9 -6.48 -5.23 -8.51
C LEU A 9 -6.24 -6.42 -9.45
N GLY A 10 -7.27 -7.18 -9.84
CA GLY A 10 -7.13 -8.25 -10.84
C GLY A 10 -6.16 -9.36 -10.43
N LEU A 11 -6.18 -9.81 -9.17
CA LEU A 11 -5.22 -10.82 -8.68
C LEU A 11 -5.22 -12.13 -9.51
N GLU A 12 -6.35 -12.48 -10.12
CA GLU A 12 -6.48 -13.62 -11.04
C GLU A 12 -6.03 -13.33 -12.49
N GLU A 13 -5.95 -12.06 -12.92
CA GLU A 13 -5.69 -11.67 -14.32
C GLU A 13 -4.23 -11.28 -14.60
N ILE A 14 -3.51 -10.72 -13.60
CA ILE A 14 -2.19 -10.08 -13.82
C ILE A 14 -1.02 -10.99 -13.38
N GLY A 15 -1.30 -12.09 -12.67
CA GLY A 15 -0.29 -13.01 -12.14
C GLY A 15 0.43 -12.50 -10.89
N GLU A 16 0.77 -13.40 -9.97
CA GLU A 16 1.25 -13.07 -8.62
C GLU A 16 2.48 -12.14 -8.63
N LYS A 17 3.40 -12.29 -9.59
CA LYS A 17 4.60 -11.45 -9.73
C LYS A 17 4.27 -9.99 -10.05
N GLU A 18 3.37 -9.76 -11.00
CA GLU A 18 3.00 -8.40 -11.39
C GLU A 18 2.14 -7.74 -10.31
N PHE A 19 1.30 -8.53 -9.63
CA PHE A 19 0.55 -8.07 -8.46
C PHE A 19 1.48 -7.60 -7.32
N VAL A 20 2.54 -8.36 -7.01
CA VAL A 20 3.55 -7.93 -6.01
C VAL A 20 4.33 -6.70 -6.45
N ALA A 21 4.60 -6.54 -7.76
CA ALA A 21 5.23 -5.33 -8.29
C ALA A 21 4.34 -4.10 -8.11
N ARG A 22 3.04 -4.21 -8.43
CA ARG A 22 2.05 -3.14 -8.23
C ARG A 22 1.85 -2.79 -6.75
N LEU A 23 1.80 -3.79 -5.86
CA LEU A 23 1.75 -3.55 -4.42
C LEU A 23 2.99 -2.82 -3.90
N LYS A 24 4.17 -3.11 -4.46
CA LYS A 24 5.40 -2.38 -4.11
C LYS A 24 5.30 -0.91 -4.49
N GLU A 25 4.73 -0.59 -5.64
CA GLU A 25 4.54 0.80 -6.09
C GLU A 25 3.52 1.53 -5.22
N GLU A 26 2.39 0.88 -4.91
CA GLU A 26 1.40 1.45 -4.00
C GLU A 26 1.98 1.65 -2.59
N ARG A 27 2.79 0.72 -2.07
CA ARG A 27 3.51 0.89 -0.80
C ARG A 27 4.37 2.16 -0.81
N VAL A 28 5.14 2.39 -1.87
CA VAL A 28 5.99 3.59 -1.99
C VAL A 28 5.13 4.85 -2.08
N ARG A 29 4.02 4.80 -2.81
CA ARG A 29 3.08 5.92 -2.96
C ARG A 29 2.40 6.31 -1.65
N TRP A 30 1.98 5.32 -0.86
CA TRP A 30 1.31 5.49 0.43
C TRP A 30 2.28 5.76 1.58
N HIS A 31 3.59 5.78 1.33
CA HIS A 31 4.56 6.08 2.37
C HIS A 31 4.27 7.46 2.98
N PRO A 32 4.23 7.60 4.32
CA PRO A 32 3.83 8.83 5.00
C PRO A 32 4.65 10.04 4.54
N ASP A 33 5.96 9.88 4.30
CA ASP A 33 6.81 10.91 3.70
C ASP A 33 6.33 11.37 2.29
N LYS A 34 5.93 10.44 1.42
CA LYS A 34 5.43 10.78 0.07
C LYS A 34 4.07 11.48 0.13
N ILE A 35 3.20 11.06 1.03
CA ILE A 35 1.91 11.72 1.24
C ILE A 35 2.12 13.10 1.85
N GLN A 36 3.00 13.24 2.84
CA GLN A 36 3.34 14.52 3.46
C GLN A 36 3.95 15.51 2.44
N GLN A 37 4.83 15.04 1.55
CA GLN A 37 5.35 15.85 0.44
C GLN A 37 4.25 16.29 -0.53
N LYS A 38 3.26 15.42 -0.82
CA LYS A 38 2.12 15.76 -1.69
C LYS A 38 1.15 16.75 -1.05
N LEU A 39 1.02 16.74 0.27
CA LEU A 39 0.10 17.60 1.01
C LEU A 39 0.69 18.98 1.37
N GLY A 40 1.90 19.30 0.89
CA GLY A 40 2.51 20.62 1.05
C GLY A 40 3.54 20.73 2.18
N GLY A 41 3.98 19.61 2.77
CA GLY A 41 4.99 19.57 3.83
C GLY A 41 4.39 19.39 5.23
N SER A 42 5.24 19.10 6.21
CA SER A 42 4.86 18.65 7.56
C SER A 42 4.03 19.67 8.37
N ASP A 43 4.06 20.94 7.98
CA ASP A 43 3.43 22.05 8.70
C ASP A 43 1.92 22.18 8.44
N THR A 44 1.43 21.64 7.31
CA THR A 44 0.03 21.78 6.86
C THR A 44 -0.80 20.51 7.00
N VAL A 45 -0.19 19.38 7.40
CA VAL A 45 -0.90 18.09 7.45
C VAL A 45 -1.45 17.84 8.84
N ASP A 46 -2.78 17.69 8.91
CA ASP A 46 -3.47 17.34 10.14
C ASP A 46 -2.96 16.01 10.72
N PRO A 47 -2.68 15.93 12.04
CA PRO A 47 -2.16 14.71 12.67
C PRO A 47 -3.10 13.50 12.54
N LYS A 48 -4.42 13.72 12.41
CA LYS A 48 -5.39 12.66 12.13
C LYS A 48 -5.20 12.10 10.73
N VAL A 49 -4.96 12.95 9.74
CA VAL A 49 -4.64 12.53 8.36
C VAL A 49 -3.36 11.69 8.34
N MET A 50 -2.31 12.10 9.06
CA MET A 50 -1.08 11.31 9.16
C MET A 50 -1.29 9.95 9.83
N LYS A 51 -2.20 9.87 10.81
CA LYS A 51 -2.59 8.60 11.44
C LYS A 51 -3.31 7.68 10.45
N ASP A 52 -4.26 8.21 9.69
CA ASP A 52 -4.98 7.44 8.67
C ASP A 52 -4.03 6.97 7.56
N VAL A 53 -3.12 7.82 7.09
CA VAL A 53 -2.08 7.46 6.11
C VAL A 53 -1.19 6.33 6.62
N THR A 54 -0.76 6.41 7.88
CA THR A 54 0.03 5.35 8.51
C THR A 54 -0.72 4.03 8.58
N ALA A 55 -2.02 4.06 8.91
CA ALA A 55 -2.85 2.86 8.94
C ALA A 55 -2.98 2.21 7.56
N VAL A 56 -3.21 3.00 6.51
CA VAL A 56 -3.26 2.51 5.12
C VAL A 56 -1.91 1.92 4.72
N PHE A 57 -0.80 2.61 5.02
CA PHE A 57 0.55 2.12 4.71
C PHE A 57 0.82 0.77 5.38
N GLN A 58 0.47 0.60 6.66
CA GLN A 58 0.66 -0.66 7.37
C GLN A 58 -0.14 -1.81 6.76
N VAL A 59 -1.37 -1.56 6.29
CA VAL A 59 -2.19 -2.58 5.61
C VAL A 59 -1.54 -3.00 4.29
N VAL A 60 -1.11 -2.05 3.47
CA VAL A 60 -0.47 -2.33 2.17
C VAL A 60 0.89 -3.00 2.35
N ASP A 61 1.69 -2.56 3.31
CA ASP A 61 2.99 -3.15 3.65
C ASP A 61 2.84 -4.60 4.16
N GLY A 62 1.87 -4.85 5.04
CA GLY A 62 1.54 -6.19 5.52
C GLY A 62 1.11 -7.13 4.38
N LEU A 63 0.21 -6.67 3.51
CA LEU A 63 -0.24 -7.45 2.35
C LEU A 63 0.94 -7.77 1.40
N TRP A 64 1.80 -6.80 1.12
CA TRP A 64 2.99 -6.99 0.29
C TRP A 64 3.96 -8.02 0.92
N GLY A 65 4.18 -7.93 2.23
CA GLY A 65 5.00 -8.88 2.98
C GLY A 65 4.44 -10.31 2.95
N GLU A 66 3.13 -10.47 3.16
CA GLU A 66 2.46 -11.78 3.06
C GLU A 66 2.61 -12.37 1.66
N MET A 67 2.38 -11.59 0.60
CA MET A 67 2.49 -12.07 -0.78
C MET A 67 3.93 -12.42 -1.17
N ARG A 68 4.92 -11.61 -0.76
CA ARG A 68 6.35 -11.93 -0.96
C ARG A 68 6.75 -13.22 -0.27
N LYS A 69 6.22 -13.50 0.92
CA LYS A 69 6.49 -14.72 1.68
C LYS A 69 5.88 -15.95 1.02
N ASN A 70 4.67 -15.83 0.47
CA ASN A 70 4.02 -16.92 -0.26
C ASN A 70 4.71 -17.24 -1.60
N MET A 71 5.25 -16.25 -2.30
CA MET A 71 5.92 -16.45 -3.59
C MET A 71 7.31 -17.12 -3.49
N GLY A 72 7.87 -17.20 -2.28
CA GLY A 72 9.14 -17.87 -2.01
C GLY A 72 9.01 -19.31 -1.50
N LYS A 73 7.79 -19.86 -1.51
CA LYS A 73 7.45 -21.22 -1.08
C LYS A 73 7.05 -22.06 -2.28
#